data_AF-X1H9P3-F1
#
_entry.id   AF-X1H9P3-F1
#
_cell.length_a   1.000
_cell.length_b   1.000
_cell.length_c   1.000
_cell.angle_alpha   90.00
_cell.angle_beta   90.00
_cell.angle_gamma   90.00
#
_symmetry.space_group_name_H-M   'P 1'
#
loop_
_entity.id
_entity.type
_entity.pdbx_description
1 polymer ?
#
loop_
_entity_poly.entity_id
_entity_poly.type
_entity_poly.pdbx_seq_one_letter_code
_entity_poly.pdbx_strand_id
1 'polypeptide(L)' 'TFVETDRFRGTCYRAANWVQVGITQGRGKLEKSMQGKLPKKYILLYPLVKDFKEQLCR' A
#
# COMPACT_ATOMS: atom_id res chain seq x y z
N THR A 1 5.99 1.11 0.25
CA THR A 1 5.79 1.57 1.64
C THR A 1 4.32 1.47 2.02
N PHE A 2 4.02 1.34 3.31
CA PHE A 2 2.66 1.28 3.84
C PHE A 2 2.38 2.51 4.70
N VAL A 3 1.34 3.28 4.37
CA VAL A 3 0.97 4.51 5.07
C VAL A 3 -0.43 4.38 5.64
N GLU A 4 -0.60 4.54 6.95
CA GLU A 4 -1.92 4.41 7.59
C GLU A 4 -2.91 5.48 7.13
N THR A 5 -4.07 5.05 6.63
CA THR A 5 -5.00 5.92 5.91
C THR A 5 -5.63 6.98 6.80
N ASP A 6 -5.93 6.60 8.04
CA ASP A 6 -6.71 7.44 8.96
C ASP A 6 -5.85 8.50 9.64
N ARG A 7 -4.52 8.28 9.65
CA ARG A 7 -3.54 9.18 10.28
C ARG A 7 -2.82 10.07 9.27
N PHE A 8 -2.59 9.57 8.04
CA PHE A 8 -1.70 10.25 7.09
C PHE A 8 -2.21 10.16 5.66
N ARG A 9 -2.14 11.28 4.93
CA ARG A 9 -2.48 11.35 3.49
C ARG A 9 -1.39 10.79 2.56
N GLY A 10 -0.20 10.54 3.10
CA GLY A 10 0.98 10.09 2.33
C GLY A 10 1.55 11.16 1.39
N THR A 11 1.36 12.44 1.71
CA THR A 11 1.69 13.57 0.82
C THR A 11 3.14 13.58 0.35
N CYS A 12 4.11 13.38 1.25
CA CYS A 12 5.53 13.38 0.87
C CYS A 12 5.89 12.29 -0.15
N TYR A 13 5.30 11.11 -0.03
CA TYR A 13 5.49 10.03 -1.00
C TYR A 13 4.87 10.38 -2.34
N ARG A 14 3.63 10.89 -2.36
CA ARG A 14 2.95 11.30 -3.61
C ARG A 14 3.72 12.42 -4.31
N ALA A 15 4.23 13.40 -3.55
CA ALA A 15 5.05 14.49 -4.07
C ALA A 15 6.38 13.98 -4.65
N ALA A 16 6.94 12.90 -4.11
CA ALA A 16 8.13 12.23 -4.62
C ALA A 16 7.83 11.20 -5.73
N ASN A 17 6.70 11.33 -6.44
CA ASN A 17 6.27 10.45 -7.54
C ASN A 17 6.00 8.99 -7.16
N TRP A 18 5.69 8.70 -5.89
CA TRP A 18 5.19 7.37 -5.51
C TRP A 18 3.73 7.21 -5.95
N VAL A 19 3.42 6.02 -6.47
CA VAL A 19 2.11 5.66 -7.00
C VAL A 19 1.36 4.79 -6.00
N GLN A 20 0.11 5.16 -5.72
CA GLN A 20 -0.79 4.30 -4.94
C GLN A 20 -1.33 3.17 -5.82
N VAL A 21 -1.12 1.93 -5.37
CA VAL A 21 -1.56 0.72 -6.08
C VAL A 21 -2.67 -0.04 -5.35
N GLY A 22 -3.00 0.33 -4.12
CA GLY A 22 -4.06 -0.31 -3.36
C GLY A 22 -4.12 0.13 -1.90
N ILE A 23 -4.98 -0.55 -1.13
CA ILE A 23 -5.14 -0.38 0.31
C ILE A 23 -5.10 -1.77 0.97
N THR A 24 -4.43 -1.90 2.11
CA THR A 24 -4.38 -3.16 2.86
C THR A 24 -5.76 -3.51 3.43
N GLN A 25 -6.01 -4.79 3.66
CA GLN A 25 -7.28 -5.28 4.20
C GLN A 25 -7.42 -5.09 5.72
N GLY A 26 -6.44 -4.47 6.39
CA GLY A 26 -6.46 -4.34 7.86
C GLY A 26 -6.29 -5.68 8.59
N ARG A 27 -5.65 -6.67 7.96
CA ARG A 27 -5.41 -7.99 8.58
C ARG A 27 -4.01 -8.06 9.19
N GLY A 28 -3.91 -8.71 10.35
CA GLY A 28 -2.63 -9.02 10.98
C GLY A 28 -1.89 -10.12 10.24
N LYS A 29 -0.55 -10.15 10.36
CA LYS A 29 0.29 -11.14 9.67
C LYS A 29 -0.08 -12.60 10.00
N LEU A 30 -0.45 -12.86 11.25
CA LEU A 30 -0.81 -14.20 11.75
C LEU A 30 -2.33 -14.35 11.95
N GLU A 31 -3.13 -13.46 11.36
CA GLU A 31 -4.58 -13.44 11.51
C GLU A 31 -5.20 -14.55 10.64
N LYS A 32 -5.89 -15.50 11.29
CA LYS A 32 -6.40 -16.73 10.65
C LYS A 32 -7.88 -16.68 10.30
N SER A 33 -8.64 -15.77 10.90
CA SER A 33 -10.09 -15.65 10.75
C SER A 33 -10.53 -14.69 9.63
N MET A 34 -9.58 -14.16 8.85
CA MET A 34 -9.78 -13.13 7.83
C MET A 34 -10.42 -11.83 8.33
N GLN A 35 -10.39 -11.59 9.64
CA GLN A 35 -10.98 -10.41 10.26
C GLN A 35 -10.05 -9.20 10.13
N GLY A 36 -10.53 -8.16 9.44
CA GLY A 36 -9.81 -6.89 9.23
C GLY A 36 -9.89 -5.95 10.43
N LYS A 37 -9.30 -6.32 11.57
CA LYS A 37 -9.36 -5.55 12.83
C LYS A 37 -8.28 -4.46 12.96
N LEU A 38 -7.28 -4.46 12.09
CA LEU A 38 -6.18 -3.49 12.13
C LEU A 38 -6.43 -2.31 11.18
N PRO A 39 -5.79 -1.15 11.41
CA PRO A 39 -5.89 -0.01 10.52
C PRO A 39 -5.48 -0.35 9.08
N LYS A 40 -6.25 0.18 8.13
CA LYS A 40 -5.94 0.08 6.71
C LYS A 40 -4.77 1.00 6.36
N LYS A 41 -4.00 0.60 5.36
CA LYS A 41 -2.81 1.35 4.91
C LYS A 41 -2.83 1.49 3.40
N TYR A 42 -2.52 2.67 2.88
CA TYR A 42 -2.17 2.84 1.48
C TYR A 42 -0.94 2.02 1.15
N ILE A 43 -0.98 1.36 0.00
CA ILE A 43 0.17 0.69 -0.61
C ILE A 43 0.72 1.65 -1.66
N LEU A 44 1.88 2.24 -1.38
CA LEU A 44 2.57 3.15 -2.27
C LEU A 44 3.85 2.49 -2.79
N LEU A 45 4.06 2.53 -4.11
CA LEU A 45 5.24 2.01 -4.78
C LEU A 45 5.97 3.14 -5.50
N TYR A 46 7.29 3.04 -5.59
CA TYR A 46 8.09 3.89 -6.46
C TYR A 46 8.50 3.08 -7.70
N PRO A 47 7.95 3.36 -8.89
CA PRO A 47 8.27 2.62 -10.10
C PRO A 47 9.72 2.83 -10.53
N LEU A 48 10.45 1.74 -10.80
CA LEU A 48 11.79 1.80 -11.38
C LEU A 48 11.79 1.65 -12.90
N VAL A 49 10.72 1.07 -13.44
CA VAL A 49 10.48 0.86 -14.88
C VAL A 49 9.04 1.23 -15.21
N LYS A 50 8.77 1.50 -16.49
CA LYS A 50 7.43 1.95 -16.94
C LYS A 50 6.36 0.88 -16.80
N ASP A 51 6.71 -0.38 -17.03
CA ASP A 51 5.88 -1.59 -17.00
C ASP A 51 5.93 -2.31 -15.64
N PHE A 52 6.18 -1.57 -14.55
CA PHE A 52 6.38 -2.16 -13.23
C PHE A 52 5.18 -2.98 -12.74
N LYS A 53 3.96 -2.67 -13.17
CA LYS A 53 2.75 -3.41 -12.78
C LYS A 53 2.75 -4.80 -13.39
N GLU A 54 3.05 -4.88 -14.68
CA GLU A 54 3.15 -6.13 -15.42
C GLU A 54 4.29 -6.99 -14.85
N GLN A 55 5.44 -6.39 -14.55
CA GLN A 55 6.59 -7.10 -13.98
C GLN A 55 6.32 -7.67 -12.57
N LEU A 56 5.52 -6.98 -11.75
CA LEU A 56 5.16 -7.44 -10.40
C LEU A 56 4.07 -8.53 -10.39
N CYS A 57 3.31 -8.66 -11.47
CA CYS A 57 2.24 -9.64 -11.61
C CYS A 57 2.66 -10.89 -12.41
N ARG A 58 3.92 -10.96 -12.83
CA ARG A 58 4.56 -12.19 -13.32
C ARG A 58 4.93 -13.10 -12.15
#